data_AF-A0A915YIH9-F1
#
_entry.id   AF-A0A915YIH9-F1
#
_cell.length_a   1.000
_cell.length_b   1.000
_cell.length_c   1.000
_cell.angle_alpha   90.00
_cell.angle_beta   90.00
_cell.angle_gamma   90.00
#
_symmetry.space_group_name_H-M   'P 1'
#
loop_
_entity.id
_entity.type
_entity.pdbx_description
1 polymer ?
#
loop_
_entity_poly.entity_id
_entity_poly.type
_entity_poly.pdbx_seq_one_letter_code
_entity_poly.pdbx_strand_id
1 'polypeptide(L)'
;MSFKLKKKIPEILAMDFESYAKFLKKEIQRAAKFGELDAVICGNHSFSDGKESALILMGVYVGDLANFFKQNKAEMHFAKGKCFFESTEQGIKMHIAINAGKGKPDKITKAGKRLWSKAAITPEFHKDKLPFLDAALDQVNVGEAELLKVADSENDHQAIKLVKNNYLKAKKALQDRVVPLISNKDTLDSAYTVQHFNIAKIALKNGASFLNKLEEVDKKTKVAYQKDATTALADYPKLKRIAAKIKQALMASNAVDIELNKTMDHTAQEKGIKTALDLLEKEFETLRHLETQAKEALKYLDTLLQ
;
A
#
# COMPACT_ATOMS: atom_id res chain seq x y z
N MET A 1 -2.65 14.27 -0.61
CA MET A 1 -2.42 14.95 -1.90
C MET A 1 -1.74 13.97 -2.85
N SER A 2 -2.15 13.88 -4.12
CA SER A 2 -1.51 13.01 -5.11
C SER A 2 -0.16 13.55 -5.57
N PHE A 3 0.82 12.66 -5.79
CA PHE A 3 2.12 13.06 -6.30
C PHE A 3 1.99 13.61 -7.72
N LYS A 4 2.51 14.82 -7.94
CA LYS A 4 2.64 15.45 -9.25
C LYS A 4 4.09 15.85 -9.48
N LEU A 5 4.60 15.54 -10.68
CA LEU A 5 5.91 16.00 -11.13
C LEU A 5 6.00 17.51 -10.99
N LYS A 6 7.16 18.02 -10.56
CA LYS A 6 7.36 19.48 -10.42
C LYS A 6 7.25 20.23 -11.74
N LYS A 7 7.58 19.55 -12.84
CA LYS A 7 7.63 20.08 -14.20
C LYS A 7 6.74 19.25 -15.09
N LYS A 8 6.23 19.89 -16.15
CA LYS A 8 5.43 19.19 -17.17
C LYS A 8 6.32 18.24 -17.97
N ILE A 9 5.75 17.15 -18.49
CA ILE A 9 6.51 16.16 -19.27
C ILE A 9 7.29 16.78 -20.45
N PRO A 10 6.73 17.69 -21.27
CA PRO A 10 7.49 18.34 -22.34
C PRO A 10 8.73 19.10 -21.86
N GLU A 11 8.65 19.75 -20.69
CA GLU A 11 9.79 20.45 -20.10
C GLU A 11 10.88 19.49 -19.62
N ILE A 12 10.49 18.27 -19.19
CA ILE A 12 11.43 17.24 -18.75
C ILE A 12 12.12 16.62 -19.97
N LEU A 13 11.36 16.36 -21.05
CA LEU A 13 11.90 15.82 -22.31
C LEU A 13 12.85 16.79 -23.02
N ALA A 14 12.71 18.09 -22.78
CA ALA A 14 13.59 19.12 -23.34
C ALA A 14 14.86 19.39 -22.52
N MET A 15 15.09 18.66 -21.42
CA MET A 15 16.27 18.87 -20.58
C MET A 15 17.53 18.26 -21.19
N ASP A 16 18.67 18.88 -20.87
CA ASP A 16 19.97 18.22 -21.01
C ASP A 16 20.13 17.13 -19.93
N PHE A 17 21.05 16.19 -20.20
CA PHE A 17 21.30 15.06 -19.31
C PHE A 17 21.65 15.45 -17.87
N GLU A 18 22.45 16.50 -17.66
CA GLU A 18 22.89 16.89 -16.31
C GLU A 18 21.75 17.51 -15.50
N SER A 19 20.99 18.40 -16.14
CA SER A 19 19.81 19.03 -15.58
C SER A 19 18.77 17.97 -15.19
N TYR A 20 18.56 16.99 -16.06
CA TYR A 20 17.65 15.88 -15.78
C TYR A 20 18.13 15.01 -14.63
N ALA A 21 19.41 14.64 -14.56
CA ALA A 21 19.93 13.83 -13.45
C ALA A 21 19.75 14.52 -12.08
N LYS A 22 20.01 15.83 -12.02
CA LYS A 22 19.77 16.65 -10.81
C LYS A 22 18.28 16.74 -10.47
N PHE A 23 17.43 16.89 -11.49
CA PHE A 23 15.98 16.90 -11.33
C PHE A 23 15.47 15.56 -10.78
N LEU A 24 15.86 14.44 -11.38
CA LEU A 24 15.45 13.10 -10.98
C LEU A 24 15.82 12.81 -9.51
N LYS A 25 17.04 13.16 -9.09
CA LYS A 25 17.47 13.01 -7.69
C LYS A 25 16.51 13.73 -6.71
N LYS A 26 16.15 14.97 -7.01
CA LYS A 26 15.21 15.76 -6.19
C LYS A 26 13.79 15.19 -6.23
N GLU A 27 13.35 14.73 -7.40
CA GLU A 27 12.02 14.13 -7.54
C GLU A 27 11.92 12.80 -6.79
N ILE A 28 12.96 11.95 -6.78
CA ILE A 28 12.99 10.72 -5.98
C ILE A 28 12.87 11.02 -4.49
N GLN A 29 13.61 12.02 -3.98
CA GLN A 29 13.50 12.44 -2.58
C GLN A 29 12.09 12.96 -2.21
N ARG A 30 11.40 13.61 -3.16
CA ARG A 30 10.01 14.01 -2.97
C ARG A 30 9.06 12.82 -3.04
N ALA A 31 9.25 11.96 -4.05
CA ALA A 31 8.42 10.81 -4.36
C ALA A 31 8.47 9.74 -3.26
N ALA A 32 9.61 9.59 -2.58
CA ALA A 32 9.76 8.67 -1.46
C ALA A 32 8.77 8.92 -0.30
N LYS A 33 8.19 10.13 -0.22
CA LYS A 33 7.14 10.46 0.78
C LYS A 33 5.74 9.99 0.38
N PHE A 34 5.54 9.52 -0.84
CA PHE A 34 4.23 9.22 -1.43
C PHE A 34 3.98 7.72 -1.64
N GLY A 35 4.84 6.85 -1.08
CA GLY A 35 4.68 5.40 -1.16
C GLY A 35 4.86 4.88 -2.59
N GLU A 36 3.86 4.16 -3.09
CA GLU A 36 3.86 3.56 -4.42
C GLU A 36 3.37 4.56 -5.49
N LEU A 37 4.10 4.65 -6.60
CA LEU A 37 3.78 5.50 -7.74
C LEU A 37 3.79 4.71 -9.05
N ASP A 38 3.03 5.14 -10.05
CA ASP A 38 3.29 4.66 -11.41
C ASP A 38 4.56 5.31 -11.97
N ALA A 39 5.27 4.58 -12.82
CA ALA A 39 6.42 5.07 -13.55
C ALA A 39 6.33 4.69 -15.03
N VAL A 40 6.69 5.64 -15.90
CA VAL A 40 6.92 5.40 -17.32
C VAL A 40 8.42 5.52 -17.58
N ILE A 41 8.97 4.53 -18.25
CA ILE A 41 10.41 4.35 -18.41
C ILE A 41 10.74 4.25 -19.90
N CYS A 42 11.72 5.03 -20.35
CA CYS A 42 12.34 4.86 -21.66
C CYS A 42 13.80 4.47 -21.45
N GLY A 43 14.23 3.32 -21.97
CA GLY A 43 15.62 2.87 -21.82
C GLY A 43 16.62 3.68 -22.63
N ASN A 44 16.23 4.23 -23.78
CA ASN A 44 17.11 4.92 -24.73
C ASN A 44 16.53 6.29 -25.10
N HIS A 45 16.48 7.21 -24.15
CA HIS A 45 16.07 8.58 -24.41
C HIS A 45 17.28 9.43 -24.83
N SER A 46 17.13 10.18 -25.91
CA SER A 46 18.11 11.17 -26.35
C SER A 46 17.77 12.53 -25.72
N PHE A 47 18.65 13.00 -24.84
CA PHE A 47 18.52 14.29 -24.16
C PHE A 47 18.89 15.44 -25.10
N SER A 48 18.54 16.68 -24.74
CA SER A 48 18.73 17.84 -25.62
C SER A 48 20.21 18.13 -25.96
N ASP A 49 21.15 17.64 -25.15
CA ASP A 49 22.59 17.73 -25.39
C ASP A 49 23.15 16.55 -26.22
N GLY A 50 22.28 15.74 -26.82
CA GLY A 50 22.63 14.62 -27.69
C GLY A 50 23.12 13.37 -26.95
N LYS A 51 23.15 13.38 -25.62
CA LYS A 51 23.49 12.20 -24.82
C LYS A 51 22.30 11.25 -24.75
N GLU A 52 22.57 9.95 -24.84
CA GLU A 52 21.54 8.92 -24.66
C GLU A 52 21.66 8.24 -23.29
N SER A 53 20.53 8.12 -22.59
CA SER A 53 20.42 7.29 -21.38
C SER A 53 18.96 6.95 -21.06
N ALA A 54 18.72 6.31 -19.92
CA ALA A 54 17.36 6.04 -19.49
C ALA A 54 16.62 7.34 -19.08
N LEU A 55 15.29 7.33 -19.17
CA LEU A 55 14.38 8.35 -18.66
C LEU A 55 13.32 7.66 -17.80
N ILE A 56 12.98 8.26 -16.65
CA ILE A 56 11.94 7.79 -15.73
C ILE A 56 11.03 8.97 -15.40
N LEU A 57 9.75 8.81 -15.69
CA LEU A 57 8.70 9.77 -15.33
C LEU A 57 7.78 9.11 -14.30
N MET A 58 7.74 9.66 -13.09
CA MET A 58 6.97 9.11 -11.96
C MET A 58 5.72 9.94 -11.72
N GLY A 59 4.59 9.32 -11.40
CA GLY A 59 3.35 10.06 -11.18
C GLY A 59 2.14 9.18 -11.00
N VAL A 60 0.97 9.81 -10.80
CA VAL A 60 -0.30 9.13 -10.99
C VAL A 60 -0.48 8.85 -12.48
N TYR A 61 -0.88 7.63 -12.85
CA TYR A 61 -1.10 7.25 -14.24
C TYR A 61 -2.40 7.80 -14.84
N VAL A 62 -2.46 9.12 -15.01
CA VAL A 62 -3.55 9.85 -15.66
C VAL A 62 -3.00 11.00 -16.51
N GLY A 63 -3.82 11.57 -17.39
CA GLY A 63 -3.47 12.75 -18.19
C GLY A 63 -2.20 12.54 -19.02
N ASP A 64 -1.27 13.49 -18.91
CA ASP A 64 -0.04 13.55 -19.70
C ASP A 64 0.82 12.28 -19.60
N LEU A 65 0.94 11.69 -18.40
CA LEU A 65 1.76 10.49 -18.19
C LEU A 65 1.14 9.25 -18.88
N ALA A 66 -0.19 9.12 -18.81
CA ALA A 66 -0.90 8.06 -19.50
C ALA A 66 -0.86 8.24 -21.02
N ASN A 67 -1.02 9.48 -21.50
CA ASN A 67 -0.94 9.82 -22.92
C ASN A 67 0.47 9.54 -23.48
N PHE A 68 1.50 9.97 -22.77
CA PHE A 68 2.89 9.72 -23.14
C PHE A 68 3.18 8.22 -23.24
N PHE A 69 2.68 7.41 -22.30
CA PHE A 69 2.83 5.95 -22.41
C PHE A 69 2.06 5.38 -23.60
N LYS A 70 0.80 5.75 -23.80
CA LYS A 70 -0.04 5.21 -24.88
C LYS A 70 0.55 5.46 -26.26
N GLN A 71 1.18 6.62 -26.47
CA GLN A 71 1.84 6.98 -27.72
C GLN A 71 3.09 6.15 -28.00
N ASN A 72 3.88 5.84 -26.95
CA ASN A 72 5.20 5.23 -27.10
C ASN A 72 5.27 3.75 -26.67
N LYS A 73 4.17 3.13 -26.20
CA LYS A 73 4.14 1.74 -25.69
C LYS A 73 4.63 0.68 -26.67
N ALA A 74 4.63 0.99 -27.98
CA ALA A 74 5.06 0.07 -29.03
C ALA A 74 6.58 0.11 -29.27
N GLU A 75 7.27 1.15 -28.76
CA GLU A 75 8.70 1.35 -28.93
C GLU A 75 9.52 0.33 -28.13
N MET A 76 10.67 -0.06 -28.69
CA MET A 76 11.61 -0.91 -27.97
C MET A 76 12.20 -0.15 -26.78
N HIS A 77 12.40 -0.85 -25.66
CA HIS A 77 12.92 -0.28 -24.41
C HIS A 77 11.98 0.70 -23.68
N PHE A 78 10.74 0.85 -24.16
CA PHE A 78 9.73 1.66 -23.49
C PHE A 78 8.81 0.80 -22.62
N ALA A 79 8.57 1.21 -21.37
CA ALA A 79 7.83 0.44 -20.40
C ALA A 79 7.02 1.31 -19.43
N LYS A 80 6.03 0.69 -18.81
CA LYS A 80 5.35 1.17 -17.61
C LYS A 80 5.67 0.20 -16.48
N GLY A 81 5.80 0.76 -15.29
CA GLY A 81 5.95 0.00 -14.07
C GLY A 81 5.35 0.67 -12.87
N LYS A 82 5.44 -0.01 -11.74
CA LYS A 82 5.16 0.52 -10.41
C LYS A 82 6.47 0.77 -9.69
N CYS A 83 6.62 1.96 -9.13
CA CYS A 83 7.79 2.43 -8.43
C CYS A 83 7.52 2.49 -6.93
N PHE A 84 8.47 1.99 -6.14
CA PHE A 84 8.47 2.03 -4.69
C PHE A 84 9.83 2.53 -4.19
N PHE A 85 9.83 3.20 -3.04
CA PHE A 85 11.03 3.76 -2.44
C PHE A 85 11.24 3.17 -1.06
N GLU A 86 12.44 2.65 -0.82
CA GLU A 86 12.86 2.11 0.45
C GLU A 86 13.87 3.07 1.08
N SER A 87 13.60 3.50 2.33
CA SER A 87 14.56 4.31 3.08
C SER A 87 15.51 3.37 3.82
N THR A 88 16.79 3.43 3.49
CA THR A 88 17.87 2.66 4.14
C THR A 88 18.84 3.62 4.83
N GLU A 89 19.69 3.10 5.72
CA GLU A 89 20.77 3.88 6.36
C GLU A 89 21.72 4.54 5.34
N GLN A 90 21.81 3.97 4.12
CA GLN A 90 22.64 4.45 3.02
C GLN A 90 21.92 5.43 2.09
N GLY A 91 20.64 5.72 2.33
CA GLY A 91 19.80 6.60 1.51
C GLY A 91 18.56 5.91 0.94
N ILE A 92 17.95 6.54 -0.06
CA ILE A 92 16.71 6.04 -0.68
C ILE A 92 17.07 5.08 -1.81
N LYS A 93 16.65 3.82 -1.68
CA LYS A 93 16.65 2.84 -2.78
C LYS A 93 15.35 2.92 -3.56
N MET A 94 15.44 2.80 -4.88
CA MET A 94 14.29 2.87 -5.78
C MET A 94 14.07 1.49 -6.41
N HIS A 95 12.86 0.97 -6.30
CA HIS A 95 12.45 -0.33 -6.81
C HIS A 95 11.37 -0.14 -7.87
N ILE A 96 11.54 -0.71 -9.06
CA ILE A 96 10.58 -0.55 -10.16
C ILE A 96 10.19 -1.92 -10.73
N ALA A 97 8.93 -2.30 -10.56
CA ALA A 97 8.37 -3.48 -11.22
C ALA A 97 7.76 -3.10 -12.56
N ILE A 98 8.33 -3.64 -13.65
CA ILE A 98 7.84 -3.41 -15.00
C ILE A 98 6.65 -4.32 -15.25
N ASN A 99 5.47 -3.74 -15.50
CA ASN A 99 4.22 -4.48 -15.65
C ASN A 99 3.56 -4.32 -17.03
N ALA A 100 4.04 -3.41 -17.88
CA ALA A 100 3.57 -3.26 -19.27
C ALA A 100 4.62 -2.63 -20.20
N GLY A 101 4.46 -2.82 -21.52
CA GLY A 101 5.35 -2.29 -22.55
C GLY A 101 6.40 -3.31 -23.03
N LYS A 102 7.43 -2.84 -23.73
CA LYS A 102 8.50 -3.66 -24.33
C LYS A 102 9.87 -3.47 -23.68
N GLY A 103 9.98 -2.63 -22.65
CA GLY A 103 11.20 -2.48 -21.85
C GLY A 103 11.45 -3.70 -20.98
N LYS A 104 12.68 -4.22 -21.01
CA LYS A 104 13.14 -5.33 -20.17
C LYS A 104 14.02 -4.79 -19.03
N PRO A 105 13.89 -5.29 -17.78
CA PRO A 105 14.67 -4.84 -16.63
C PRO A 105 16.17 -4.69 -16.92
N ASP A 106 16.83 -5.76 -17.35
CA ASP A 106 18.29 -5.78 -17.60
C ASP A 106 18.73 -4.73 -18.63
N LYS A 107 17.90 -4.49 -19.65
CA LYS A 107 18.21 -3.54 -20.73
C LYS A 107 18.11 -2.10 -20.22
N ILE A 108 17.08 -1.79 -19.43
CA ILE A 108 16.88 -0.48 -18.82
C ILE A 108 17.99 -0.20 -17.79
N THR A 109 18.30 -1.17 -16.94
CA THR A 109 19.39 -1.06 -15.97
C THR A 109 20.72 -0.72 -16.67
N LYS A 110 21.02 -1.43 -17.77
CA LYS A 110 22.25 -1.21 -18.54
C LYS A 110 22.26 0.17 -19.23
N ALA A 111 21.17 0.57 -19.87
CA ALA A 111 21.10 1.83 -20.61
C ALA A 111 21.15 3.07 -19.70
N GLY A 112 20.57 2.96 -18.51
CA GLY A 112 20.59 4.03 -17.50
C GLY A 112 21.84 4.10 -16.63
N LYS A 113 22.83 3.21 -16.78
CA LYS A 113 24.00 3.11 -15.88
C LYS A 113 24.67 4.47 -15.59
N ARG A 114 24.81 5.31 -16.62
CA ARG A 114 25.38 6.67 -16.49
C ARG A 114 24.46 7.60 -15.69
N LEU A 115 23.16 7.57 -15.96
CA LEU A 115 22.17 8.34 -15.22
C LEU A 115 22.14 7.96 -13.74
N TRP A 116 22.09 6.66 -13.42
CA TRP A 116 22.01 6.16 -12.04
C TRP A 116 23.20 6.65 -11.20
N SER A 117 24.39 6.52 -11.76
CA SER A 117 25.63 7.02 -11.14
C SER A 117 25.59 8.54 -10.95
N LYS A 118 25.17 9.30 -11.97
CA LYS A 118 25.11 10.78 -11.89
C LYS A 118 24.06 11.28 -10.91
N ALA A 119 22.91 10.62 -10.84
CA ALA A 119 21.85 10.92 -9.88
C ALA A 119 22.14 10.38 -8.47
N ALA A 120 23.23 9.61 -8.30
CA ALA A 120 23.60 8.93 -7.06
C ALA A 120 22.46 8.04 -6.52
N ILE A 121 21.89 7.22 -7.40
CA ILE A 121 20.83 6.26 -7.09
C ILE A 121 21.20 4.86 -7.59
N THR A 122 20.63 3.84 -6.95
CA THR A 122 20.79 2.45 -7.37
C THR A 122 19.40 1.86 -7.57
N PRO A 123 18.82 1.99 -8.78
CA PRO A 123 17.51 1.45 -9.05
C PRO A 123 17.56 -0.06 -9.26
N GLU A 124 16.61 -0.76 -8.63
CA GLU A 124 16.38 -2.18 -8.84
C GLU A 124 15.15 -2.35 -9.73
N PHE A 125 15.32 -3.03 -10.87
CA PHE A 125 14.24 -3.28 -11.81
C PHE A 125 13.81 -4.75 -11.74
N HIS A 126 12.51 -4.97 -11.66
CA HIS A 126 11.92 -6.28 -11.51
C HIS A 126 10.94 -6.57 -12.63
N LYS A 127 10.80 -7.85 -12.96
CA LYS A 127 9.84 -8.31 -13.96
C LYS A 127 8.49 -8.53 -13.28
N ASP A 128 7.43 -7.97 -13.85
CA ASP A 128 6.02 -8.15 -13.51
C ASP A 128 5.59 -7.59 -12.14
N LYS A 129 6.31 -7.89 -11.04
CA LYS A 129 5.96 -7.50 -9.67
C LYS A 129 7.19 -7.09 -8.85
N LEU A 130 6.96 -6.26 -7.82
CA LEU A 130 7.98 -5.87 -6.86
C LEU A 130 8.26 -7.06 -5.93
N PRO A 131 9.50 -7.58 -5.84
CA PRO A 131 9.83 -8.75 -5.00
C PRO A 131 9.78 -8.42 -3.50
N PHE A 132 9.93 -7.14 -3.13
CA PHE A 132 9.98 -6.69 -1.73
C PHE A 132 8.61 -6.47 -1.09
N LEU A 133 7.51 -6.45 -1.86
CA LEU A 133 6.18 -6.32 -1.27
C LEU A 133 5.79 -7.58 -0.48
N ASP A 134 6.30 -8.77 -0.79
CA ASP A 134 6.03 -9.96 0.03
C ASP A 134 6.92 -10.06 1.28
N ALA A 135 8.15 -9.53 1.26
CA ALA A 135 9.09 -9.55 2.39
C ALA A 135 8.96 -8.33 3.33
N ALA A 136 8.58 -7.16 2.82
CA ALA A 136 8.30 -5.97 3.62
C ALA A 136 7.03 -6.14 4.48
N LEU A 137 6.06 -6.93 4.03
CA LEU A 137 4.88 -7.30 4.84
C LEU A 137 5.26 -8.05 6.12
N ASP A 138 6.33 -8.83 6.08
CA ASP A 138 6.83 -9.53 7.27
C ASP A 138 7.47 -8.55 8.28
N GLN A 139 7.87 -7.34 7.84
CA GLN A 139 8.37 -6.24 8.68
C GLN A 139 7.28 -5.24 9.14
N VAL A 140 6.08 -5.26 8.54
CA VAL A 140 4.98 -4.39 8.97
C VAL A 140 4.53 -4.83 10.36
N ASN A 141 4.74 -3.97 11.35
CA ASN A 141 4.22 -4.22 12.70
C ASN A 141 2.69 -4.16 12.68
N VAL A 142 2.05 -5.32 12.72
CA VAL A 142 0.59 -5.46 12.83
C VAL A 142 0.09 -5.42 14.29
N GLY A 143 0.97 -5.12 15.24
CA GLY A 143 0.72 -5.24 16.68
C GLY A 143 0.74 -6.70 17.14
N GLU A 144 1.48 -7.57 16.46
CA GLU A 144 1.50 -9.02 16.74
C GLU A 144 1.93 -9.31 18.18
N ALA A 145 2.91 -8.57 18.71
CA ALA A 145 3.39 -8.75 20.08
C ALA A 145 2.31 -8.41 21.12
N GLU A 146 1.60 -7.28 20.97
CA GLU A 146 0.45 -6.96 21.83
C GLU A 146 -0.70 -7.95 21.64
N LEU A 147 -0.98 -8.37 20.40
CA LEU A 147 -2.04 -9.35 20.12
C LEU A 147 -1.77 -10.70 20.78
N LEU A 148 -0.51 -11.15 20.77
CA LEU A 148 -0.08 -12.39 21.43
C LEU A 148 -0.23 -12.27 22.95
N LYS A 149 0.19 -11.14 23.55
CA LYS A 149 -0.01 -10.89 24.99
C LYS A 149 -1.48 -10.89 25.40
N VAL A 150 -2.34 -10.22 24.62
CA VAL A 150 -3.78 -10.18 24.89
C VAL A 150 -4.39 -11.56 24.71
N ALA A 151 -4.04 -12.27 23.64
CA ALA A 151 -4.50 -13.64 23.40
C ALA A 151 -4.11 -14.60 24.53
N ASP A 152 -2.89 -14.49 25.05
CA ASP A 152 -2.39 -15.27 26.18
C ASP A 152 -3.23 -15.01 27.44
N SER A 153 -3.39 -13.73 27.82
CA SER A 153 -4.20 -13.35 28.99
C SER A 153 -5.68 -13.73 28.89
N GLU A 154 -6.27 -13.72 27.69
CA GLU A 154 -7.66 -14.11 27.49
C GLU A 154 -7.86 -15.63 27.50
N ASN A 155 -6.80 -16.40 27.24
CA ASN A 155 -6.83 -17.84 27.09
C ASN A 155 -6.79 -18.60 28.41
N ASP A 156 -6.23 -18.03 29.47
CA ASP A 156 -6.01 -18.68 30.77
C ASP A 156 -7.26 -19.41 31.29
N HIS A 157 -8.45 -18.85 31.04
CA HIS A 157 -9.72 -19.37 31.54
C HIS A 157 -10.64 -19.97 30.48
N GLN A 158 -10.22 -20.02 29.21
CA GLN A 158 -11.10 -20.47 28.11
C GLN A 158 -10.91 -21.93 27.75
N ALA A 159 -12.02 -22.63 27.52
CA ALA A 159 -12.00 -23.99 26.99
C ALA A 159 -11.49 -24.00 25.53
N ILE A 160 -10.60 -24.94 25.17
CA ILE A 160 -10.03 -25.05 23.82
C ILE A 160 -11.09 -25.13 22.70
N LYS A 161 -12.24 -25.75 22.98
CA LYS A 161 -13.37 -25.82 22.04
C LYS A 161 -13.91 -24.43 21.68
N LEU A 162 -13.99 -23.52 22.65
CA LEU A 162 -14.44 -22.15 22.43
C LEU A 162 -13.42 -21.38 21.59
N VAL A 163 -12.13 -21.48 21.95
CA VAL A 163 -11.04 -20.82 21.24
C VAL A 163 -10.96 -21.27 19.77
N LYS A 164 -11.06 -22.58 19.51
CA LYS A 164 -11.18 -23.13 18.15
C LYS A 164 -12.34 -22.49 17.39
N ASN A 165 -13.53 -22.45 18.00
CA ASN A 165 -14.72 -21.95 17.32
C ASN A 165 -14.59 -20.46 16.99
N ASN A 166 -13.95 -19.68 17.86
CA ASN A 166 -13.66 -18.27 17.61
C ASN A 166 -12.69 -18.10 16.43
N TYR A 167 -11.63 -18.92 16.36
CA TYR A 167 -10.73 -18.97 15.20
C TYR A 167 -11.49 -19.28 13.90
N LEU A 168 -12.29 -20.34 13.87
CA LEU A 168 -13.03 -20.72 12.67
C LEU A 168 -14.03 -19.65 12.23
N LYS A 169 -14.74 -19.01 13.18
CA LYS A 169 -15.65 -17.89 12.89
C LYS A 169 -14.91 -16.68 12.32
N ALA A 170 -13.79 -16.29 12.94
CA ALA A 170 -12.97 -15.17 12.48
C ALA A 170 -12.38 -15.43 11.09
N LYS A 171 -11.90 -16.67 10.84
CA LYS A 171 -11.41 -17.10 9.53
C LYS A 171 -12.49 -17.03 8.46
N LYS A 172 -13.71 -17.48 8.76
CA LYS A 172 -14.84 -17.38 7.83
C LYS A 172 -15.15 -15.92 7.49
N ALA A 173 -15.21 -15.04 8.49
CA ALA A 173 -15.42 -13.61 8.26
C ALA A 173 -14.33 -12.98 7.36
N LEU A 174 -13.06 -13.41 7.53
CA LEU A 174 -11.96 -13.00 6.66
C LEU A 174 -12.15 -13.50 5.23
N GLN A 175 -12.50 -14.78 5.06
CA GLN A 175 -12.72 -15.39 3.76
C GLN A 175 -13.87 -14.75 2.99
N ASP A 176 -14.94 -14.38 3.69
CA ASP A 176 -16.12 -13.79 3.05
C ASP A 176 -15.91 -12.31 2.71
N ARG A 177 -15.22 -11.55 3.57
CA ARG A 177 -15.21 -10.07 3.49
C ARG A 177 -13.89 -9.44 3.06
N VAL A 178 -12.76 -10.16 3.16
CA VAL A 178 -11.43 -9.60 2.94
C VAL A 178 -10.67 -10.33 1.84
N VAL A 179 -10.71 -11.67 1.81
CA VAL A 179 -10.01 -12.47 0.79
C VAL A 179 -10.43 -12.12 -0.64
N PRO A 180 -11.72 -11.85 -0.98
CA PRO A 180 -12.10 -11.48 -2.33
C PRO A 180 -11.43 -10.19 -2.80
N LEU A 181 -11.26 -9.21 -1.90
CA LEU A 181 -10.58 -7.94 -2.17
C LEU A 181 -9.06 -8.11 -2.35
N ILE A 182 -8.47 -9.11 -1.70
CA ILE A 182 -7.04 -9.40 -1.84
C ILE A 182 -6.76 -10.22 -3.10
N SER A 183 -7.67 -11.13 -3.45
CA SER A 183 -7.51 -12.06 -4.57
C SER A 183 -7.84 -11.41 -5.92
N ASN A 184 -8.71 -10.40 -5.93
CA ASN A 184 -9.03 -9.65 -7.13
C ASN A 184 -7.90 -8.63 -7.43
N LYS A 185 -7.25 -8.82 -8.59
CA LYS A 185 -6.12 -8.01 -9.08
C LYS A 185 -6.49 -6.57 -9.40
N ASP A 186 -7.77 -6.30 -9.65
CA ASP A 186 -8.28 -4.97 -9.98
C ASP A 186 -8.65 -4.15 -8.74
N THR A 187 -8.61 -4.77 -7.54
CA THR A 187 -8.85 -4.07 -6.28
C THR A 187 -7.70 -3.11 -5.99
N LEU A 188 -8.01 -1.82 -5.98
CA LEU A 188 -7.06 -0.76 -5.60
C LEU A 188 -6.83 -0.76 -4.10
N ASP A 189 -5.65 -0.33 -3.66
CA ASP A 189 -5.31 -0.23 -2.23
C ASP A 189 -6.25 0.72 -1.46
N SER A 190 -6.84 1.70 -2.15
CA SER A 190 -7.86 2.61 -1.61
C SER A 190 -9.21 1.93 -1.30
N ALA A 191 -9.43 0.70 -1.75
CA ALA A 191 -10.63 -0.08 -1.43
C ALA A 191 -10.52 -0.73 -0.02
N TYR A 192 -9.33 -0.76 0.56
CA TYR A 192 -9.13 -1.26 1.91
C TYR A 192 -9.62 -0.23 2.94
N THR A 193 -10.24 -0.72 4.02
CA THR A 193 -10.83 0.10 5.09
C THR A 193 -10.34 -0.38 6.45
N VAL A 194 -10.53 0.44 7.48
CA VAL A 194 -10.27 0.07 8.88
C VAL A 194 -11.01 -1.22 9.24
N GLN A 195 -12.23 -1.39 8.75
CA GLN A 195 -13.03 -2.58 9.02
C GLN A 195 -12.36 -3.83 8.45
N HIS A 196 -11.81 -3.76 7.23
CA HIS A 196 -11.04 -4.85 6.64
C HIS A 196 -9.80 -5.18 7.48
N PHE A 197 -9.10 -4.16 8.01
CA PHE A 197 -7.95 -4.36 8.88
C PHE A 197 -8.34 -5.01 10.21
N ASN A 198 -9.44 -4.57 10.82
CA ASN A 198 -9.95 -5.15 12.07
C ASN A 198 -10.35 -6.62 11.90
N ILE A 199 -11.01 -6.98 10.79
CA ILE A 199 -11.33 -8.39 10.49
C ILE A 199 -10.06 -9.23 10.36
N ALA A 200 -9.03 -8.72 9.67
CA ALA A 200 -7.73 -9.38 9.56
C ALA A 200 -7.02 -9.52 10.91
N LYS A 201 -7.03 -8.47 11.73
CA LYS A 201 -6.44 -8.45 13.07
C LYS A 201 -7.13 -9.44 14.02
N ILE A 202 -8.45 -9.54 13.97
CA ILE A 202 -9.24 -10.50 14.75
C ILE A 202 -8.95 -11.93 14.32
N ALA A 203 -8.84 -12.20 13.02
CA ALA A 203 -8.48 -13.52 12.52
C ALA A 203 -7.06 -13.94 12.96
N LEU A 204 -6.09 -13.02 12.88
CA LEU A 204 -4.73 -13.24 13.34
C LEU A 204 -4.67 -13.53 14.85
N LYS A 205 -5.33 -12.69 15.67
CA LYS A 205 -5.43 -12.87 17.13
C LYS A 205 -6.01 -14.23 17.50
N ASN A 206 -7.14 -14.61 16.91
CA ASN A 206 -7.79 -15.88 17.23
C ASN A 206 -6.98 -17.09 16.74
N GLY A 207 -6.24 -16.95 15.63
CA GLY A 207 -5.29 -17.97 15.17
C GLY A 207 -4.16 -18.20 16.19
N ALA A 208 -3.54 -17.12 16.66
CA ALA A 208 -2.53 -17.17 17.73
C ALA A 208 -3.09 -17.79 19.02
N SER A 209 -4.25 -17.31 19.46
CA SER A 209 -4.95 -17.79 20.66
C SER A 209 -5.23 -19.29 20.60
N PHE A 210 -5.67 -19.83 19.45
CA PHE A 210 -5.91 -21.26 19.31
C PHE A 210 -4.62 -22.09 19.36
N LEU A 211 -3.55 -21.62 18.71
CA LEU A 211 -2.26 -22.31 18.73
C LEU A 211 -1.64 -22.33 20.13
N ASN A 212 -1.68 -21.18 20.83
CA ASN A 212 -1.17 -21.08 22.19
C ASN A 212 -1.95 -21.99 23.17
N LYS A 213 -3.29 -21.92 23.15
CA LYS A 213 -4.12 -22.78 24.03
C LYS A 213 -3.91 -24.28 23.79
N LEU A 214 -3.57 -24.67 22.56
CA LEU A 214 -3.24 -26.05 22.25
C LEU A 214 -1.93 -26.52 22.91
N GLU A 215 -0.99 -25.61 23.20
CA GLU A 215 0.23 -25.95 23.91
C GLU A 215 -0.02 -26.27 25.38
N GLU A 216 -1.03 -25.67 25.99
CA GLU A 216 -1.41 -25.81 27.40
C GLU A 216 -2.26 -27.06 27.73
N VAL A 217 -2.95 -27.65 26.75
CA VAL A 217 -3.83 -28.80 27.00
C VAL A 217 -3.08 -30.13 27.03
N ASP A 218 -3.70 -31.17 27.60
CA ASP A 218 -3.12 -32.50 27.68
C ASP A 218 -2.97 -33.18 26.30
N LYS A 219 -2.11 -34.21 26.22
CA LYS A 219 -1.79 -34.92 24.97
C LYS A 219 -3.03 -35.50 24.26
N LYS A 220 -4.02 -36.02 25.00
CA LYS A 220 -5.23 -36.60 24.40
C LYS A 220 -6.06 -35.51 23.74
N THR A 221 -6.17 -34.35 24.39
CA THR A 221 -6.83 -33.17 23.82
C THR A 221 -6.06 -32.64 22.60
N LYS A 222 -4.72 -32.57 22.63
CA LYS A 222 -3.92 -32.16 21.45
C LYS A 222 -4.20 -33.02 20.23
N VAL A 223 -4.22 -34.35 20.40
CA VAL A 223 -4.53 -35.30 19.31
C VAL A 223 -5.93 -35.06 18.74
N ALA A 224 -6.92 -34.78 19.60
CA ALA A 224 -8.30 -34.53 19.16
C ALA A 224 -8.44 -33.28 18.27
N TYR A 225 -7.58 -32.28 18.44
CA TYR A 225 -7.60 -31.02 17.68
C TYR A 225 -6.47 -30.90 16.64
N GLN A 226 -5.65 -31.94 16.46
CA GLN A 226 -4.45 -31.92 15.60
C GLN A 226 -4.73 -31.44 14.18
N LYS A 227 -5.84 -31.89 13.55
CA LYS A 227 -6.20 -31.50 12.18
C LYS A 227 -6.46 -30.00 12.05
N ASP A 228 -7.19 -29.43 13.01
CA ASP A 228 -7.49 -27.99 13.04
C ASP A 228 -6.21 -27.21 13.34
N ALA A 229 -5.34 -27.73 14.22
CA ALA A 229 -4.05 -27.14 14.57
C ALA A 229 -3.10 -27.06 13.38
N THR A 230 -2.96 -28.13 12.59
CA THR A 230 -2.14 -28.13 11.37
C THR A 230 -2.65 -27.09 10.37
N THR A 231 -3.97 -26.94 10.26
CA THR A 231 -4.58 -25.92 9.40
C THR A 231 -4.27 -24.51 9.92
N ALA A 232 -4.42 -24.27 11.22
CA ALA A 232 -4.11 -22.99 11.85
C ALA A 232 -2.63 -22.62 11.71
N LEU A 233 -1.70 -23.57 11.90
CA LEU A 233 -0.26 -23.37 11.69
C LEU A 233 0.06 -22.98 10.24
N ALA A 234 -0.56 -23.64 9.26
CA ALA A 234 -0.35 -23.33 7.85
C ALA A 234 -0.96 -21.99 7.42
N ASP A 235 -2.04 -21.56 8.09
CA ASP A 235 -2.74 -20.32 7.78
C ASP A 235 -2.17 -19.12 8.50
N TYR A 236 -1.57 -19.30 9.68
CA TYR A 236 -1.08 -18.20 10.53
C TYR A 236 -0.16 -17.21 9.79
N PRO A 237 0.85 -17.66 9.01
CA PRO A 237 1.68 -16.75 8.20
C PRO A 237 0.86 -15.97 7.16
N LYS A 238 -0.16 -16.60 6.57
CA LYS A 238 -1.04 -15.96 5.57
C LYS A 238 -1.92 -14.90 6.23
N LEU A 239 -2.45 -15.15 7.42
CA LEU A 239 -3.23 -14.19 8.20
C LEU A 239 -2.40 -12.95 8.52
N LYS A 240 -1.15 -13.13 8.94
CA LYS A 240 -0.21 -12.04 9.21
C LYS A 240 0.02 -11.18 7.96
N ARG A 241 0.29 -11.81 6.82
CA ARG A 241 0.50 -11.11 5.54
C ARG A 241 -0.73 -10.33 5.08
N ILE A 242 -1.92 -10.90 5.26
CA ILE A 242 -3.19 -10.23 4.95
C ILE A 242 -3.36 -8.97 5.82
N ALA A 243 -3.15 -9.07 7.13
CA ALA A 243 -3.23 -7.94 8.04
C ALA A 243 -2.19 -6.86 7.70
N ALA A 244 -0.96 -7.26 7.41
CA ALA A 244 0.12 -6.36 7.01
C ALA A 244 -0.20 -5.60 5.72
N LYS A 245 -0.78 -6.28 4.72
CA LYS A 245 -1.09 -5.67 3.40
C LYS A 245 -2.13 -4.58 3.55
N ILE A 246 -3.17 -4.86 4.33
CA ILE A 246 -4.23 -3.90 4.58
C ILE A 246 -3.70 -2.73 5.42
N LYS A 247 -2.88 -2.99 6.45
CA LYS A 247 -2.27 -1.93 7.27
C LYS A 247 -1.41 -1.00 6.41
N GLN A 248 -0.57 -1.56 5.55
CA GLN A 248 0.29 -0.80 4.65
C GLN A 248 -0.53 0.08 3.69
N ALA A 249 -1.62 -0.45 3.13
CA ALA A 249 -2.53 0.31 2.28
C ALA A 249 -3.25 1.44 3.03
N LEU A 250 -3.66 1.20 4.28
CA LEU A 250 -4.28 2.23 5.13
C LEU A 250 -3.30 3.34 5.52
N MET A 251 -2.04 2.98 5.81
CA MET A 251 -0.98 3.94 6.08
C MET A 251 -0.66 4.78 4.83
N ALA A 252 -0.65 4.18 3.65
CA ALA A 252 -0.39 4.88 2.38
C ALA A 252 -1.54 5.82 1.97
N SER A 253 -2.77 5.56 2.41
CA SER A 253 -3.95 6.36 2.11
C SER A 253 -4.24 7.46 3.15
N ASN A 254 -3.41 7.62 4.18
CA ASN A 254 -3.67 8.47 5.36
C ASN A 254 -5.03 8.17 6.04
N ALA A 255 -5.63 7.00 5.77
CA ALA A 255 -6.98 6.70 6.21
C ALA A 255 -7.06 6.42 7.72
N VAL A 256 -5.93 6.16 8.40
CA VAL A 256 -5.90 5.90 9.84
C VAL A 256 -4.53 6.17 10.47
N ASP A 257 -4.55 6.83 11.63
CA ASP A 257 -3.49 6.87 12.64
C ASP A 257 -3.42 5.50 13.34
N ILE A 258 -2.68 4.53 12.75
CA ILE A 258 -2.55 3.16 13.29
C ILE A 258 -1.23 3.06 14.05
N GLU A 259 -1.24 3.68 15.23
CA GLU A 259 -0.23 3.59 16.31
C GLU A 259 1.18 4.06 15.94
N LEU A 260 1.39 5.38 15.96
CA LEU A 260 2.69 5.99 16.23
C LEU A 260 2.93 6.06 17.75
N ASN A 261 3.35 4.97 18.37
CA ASN A 261 4.03 5.05 19.67
C ASN A 261 5.45 5.60 19.47
N LYS A 262 5.56 6.91 19.32
CA LYS A 262 6.77 7.67 19.65
C LYS A 262 6.35 8.99 20.30
N THR A 263 6.33 8.98 21.63
CA THR A 263 6.58 10.14 22.50
C THR A 263 6.15 11.49 21.91
N MET A 264 4.86 11.81 21.98
CA MET A 264 4.42 13.19 21.84
C MET A 264 3.63 13.60 23.07
N ASP A 265 3.97 14.78 23.56
CA ASP A 265 3.32 15.50 24.65
C ASP A 265 1.77 15.47 24.49
N HIS A 266 1.05 15.19 25.58
CA HIS A 266 -0.41 15.05 25.61
C HIS A 266 -1.12 16.26 24.96
N THR A 267 -0.53 17.45 25.08
CA THR A 267 -1.00 18.70 24.49
C THR A 267 -1.03 18.70 22.96
N ALA A 268 -0.09 17.98 22.32
CA ALA A 268 -0.02 17.89 20.85
C ALA A 268 -1.05 16.90 20.28
N GLN A 269 -1.33 15.80 20.99
CA GLN A 269 -2.38 14.85 20.62
C GLN A 269 -3.77 15.47 20.72
N GLU A 270 -4.06 16.21 21.80
CA GLU A 270 -5.36 16.87 21.97
C GLU A 270 -5.62 17.90 20.86
N LYS A 271 -4.58 18.63 20.45
CA LYS A 271 -4.67 19.58 19.32
C LYS A 271 -4.87 18.86 17.98
N GLY A 272 -4.22 17.72 17.78
CA GLY A 272 -4.42 16.88 16.59
C GLY A 272 -5.85 16.33 16.50
N ILE A 273 -6.38 15.83 17.62
CA ILE A 273 -7.76 15.33 17.71
C ILE A 273 -8.77 16.46 17.46
N LYS A 274 -8.59 17.63 18.07
CA LYS A 274 -9.45 18.81 17.81
C LYS A 274 -9.42 19.20 16.33
N THR A 275 -8.25 19.24 15.72
CA THR A 275 -8.11 19.57 14.29
C THR A 275 -8.82 18.54 13.40
N ALA A 276 -8.74 17.25 13.75
CA ALA A 276 -9.43 16.20 13.01
C ALA A 276 -10.96 16.27 13.18
N LEU A 277 -11.44 16.58 14.39
CA LEU A 277 -12.86 16.80 14.67
C LEU A 277 -13.42 18.00 13.90
N ASP A 278 -12.69 19.12 13.87
CA ASP A 278 -13.08 20.32 13.12
C ASP A 278 -13.17 20.05 11.61
N LEU A 279 -12.28 19.22 11.06
CA LEU A 279 -12.33 18.79 9.67
C LEU A 279 -13.54 17.89 9.39
N LEU A 280 -13.84 16.96 10.30
CA LEU A 280 -14.98 16.06 10.20
C LEU A 280 -16.31 16.83 10.25
N GLU A 281 -16.40 17.84 11.12
CA GLU A 281 -17.59 18.67 11.27
C GLU A 281 -17.87 19.48 9.99
N LYS A 282 -16.84 20.02 9.34
CA LYS A 282 -16.97 20.67 8.02
C LYS A 282 -17.44 19.73 6.92
N GLU A 283 -16.98 18.48 6.92
CA GLU A 283 -17.48 17.48 5.96
C GLU A 283 -18.97 17.16 6.22
N PHE A 284 -19.39 17.06 7.48
CA PHE A 284 -20.80 16.88 7.82
C PHE A 284 -21.68 18.07 7.44
N GLU A 285 -21.19 19.30 7.60
CA GLU A 285 -21.89 20.50 7.11
C GLU A 285 -22.06 20.46 5.60
N THR A 286 -21.02 20.07 4.87
CA THR A 286 -21.06 19.91 3.41
C THR A 286 -22.11 18.87 3.00
N LEU A 287 -22.16 17.73 3.70
CA LEU A 287 -23.14 16.67 3.46
C LEU A 287 -24.58 17.14 3.73
N ARG A 288 -24.82 17.88 4.82
CA ARG A 288 -26.14 18.46 5.11
C ARG A 288 -26.58 19.47 4.06
N HIS A 289 -25.65 20.26 3.53
CA HIS A 289 -25.96 21.19 2.45
C HIS A 289 -26.36 20.45 1.17
N LEU A 290 -25.62 19.40 0.79
CA LEU A 290 -25.95 18.54 -0.35
C LEU A 290 -27.30 17.83 -0.15
N GLU A 291 -27.61 17.36 1.06
CA GLU A 291 -28.91 16.78 1.39
C GLU A 291 -30.06 17.78 1.19
N THR A 292 -29.84 19.04 1.59
CA THR A 292 -30.83 20.11 1.42
C THR A 292 -31.06 20.40 -0.07
N GLN A 293 -29.98 20.51 -0.85
CA GLN A 293 -30.07 20.71 -2.30
C GLN A 293 -30.78 19.55 -3.00
N ALA A 294 -30.52 18.31 -2.58
CA ALA A 294 -31.21 17.14 -3.12
C ALA A 294 -32.71 17.17 -2.81
N LYS A 295 -33.10 17.58 -1.60
CA LYS A 295 -34.51 17.74 -1.20
C LYS A 295 -35.22 18.86 -1.99
N GLU A 296 -34.53 19.97 -2.26
CA GLU A 296 -35.07 21.05 -3.09
C GLU A 296 -35.21 20.64 -4.56
N ALA A 297 -34.22 19.93 -5.10
CA ALA A 297 -34.28 19.38 -6.44
C ALA A 297 -35.45 18.38 -6.61
N LEU A 298 -35.71 17.55 -5.60
CA LEU A 298 -36.87 16.65 -5.58
C LEU A 298 -38.19 17.41 -5.61
N LYS A 299 -38.34 18.47 -4.79
CA LYS A 299 -39.54 19.33 -4.81
C LYS A 299 -39.76 20.00 -6.17
N TYR A 300 -38.68 20.47 -6.81
CA TYR A 300 -38.76 21.08 -8.13
C TYR A 300 -39.17 20.09 -9.22
N LEU A 301 -38.69 18.84 -9.13
CA LEU A 301 -39.11 17.74 -9.99
C LEU A 301 -40.60 17.42 -9.83
N ASP A 302 -41.10 17.36 -8.58
CA ASP A 302 -42.51 17.15 -8.31
C ASP A 302 -43.39 18.26 -8.89
N THR A 303 -42.93 19.51 -8.87
CA THR A 303 -43.67 20.65 -9.48
C THR A 303 -43.65 20.66 -11.01
N LEU A 304 -42.66 20.02 -11.65
CA LEU A 304 -42.61 19.89 -13.11
C LEU A 304 -43.45 18.73 -13.65
N LEU A 305 -43.86 17.80 -12.77
CA LEU A 305 -44.65 16.62 -13.09
C LEU A 305 -46.16 16.82 -12.82
N GLN A 306 -46.56 18.01 -12.34
CA GLN A 306 -47.96 18.45 -12.23
C GLN A 306 -48.35 19.29 -13.44
#